data_AF-A0A2E2D6H2-F1
#
_entry.id   AF-A0A2E2D6H2-F1
#
_cell.length_a   1.000
_cell.length_b   1.000
_cell.length_c   1.000
_cell.angle_alpha   90.00
_cell.angle_beta   90.00
_cell.angle_gamma   90.00
#
_symmetry.space_group_name_H-M   'P 1'
#
loop_
_entity.id
_entity.type
_entity.pdbx_description
1 polymer ?
#
loop_
_entity_poly.entity_id
_entity_poly.type
_entity_poly.pdbx_seq_one_letter_code
_entity_poly.pdbx_strand_id
1 'polypeptide(L)'
;MEYKDKYECDNIEFTSSNYVMRSVKKLPPLVNSRFGESIKEVTNIDGTVEYRPITQSKYRRNLKREGKDPNQRYFIIDGHLVLPHTTTETVRLLPLTLETYKIESCDKDYCKSYWDYEVPNSSKLTDIAVQQTLQELGFHKQVVEDEKPNLNSNEK
;
A
#
# COMPACT_ATOMS: atom_id res chain seq x y z
N MET A 1 11.53 1.59 -11.54
CA MET A 1 12.55 1.63 -10.46
C MET A 1 13.58 2.67 -10.88
N GLU A 2 14.21 3.35 -9.94
CA GLU A 2 15.30 4.29 -10.22
C GLU A 2 16.66 3.65 -9.93
N TYR A 3 17.60 3.87 -10.85
CA TYR A 3 18.99 3.50 -10.69
C TYR A 3 19.72 4.53 -9.82
N LYS A 4 20.45 4.08 -8.79
CA LYS A 4 21.32 4.93 -7.98
C LYS A 4 22.72 4.34 -7.88
N ASP A 5 23.70 5.09 -8.38
CA ASP A 5 25.10 4.66 -8.51
C ASP A 5 25.89 4.82 -7.20
N LYS A 6 25.52 5.79 -6.36
CA LYS A 6 26.10 6.03 -5.02
C LYS A 6 25.04 6.60 -4.08
N TYR A 7 24.77 5.92 -2.97
CA TYR A 7 23.91 6.44 -1.92
C TYR A 7 24.76 6.69 -0.67
N GLU A 8 24.98 7.97 -0.33
CA GLU A 8 25.18 8.41 1.06
C GLU A 8 23.82 8.23 1.76
N CYS A 9 23.53 7.01 2.19
CA CYS A 9 22.40 6.75 3.08
C CYS A 9 22.95 6.98 4.47
N ASP A 10 22.36 7.89 5.24
CA ASP A 10 22.58 8.01 6.68
C ASP A 10 22.65 6.60 7.29
N ASN A 11 23.87 6.19 7.67
CA ASN A 11 24.25 4.94 8.33
C ASN A 11 24.35 3.63 7.52
N ILE A 12 24.41 3.63 6.17
CA ILE A 12 24.63 2.37 5.42
C ILE A 12 25.70 2.54 4.33
N GLU A 13 26.95 2.20 4.68
CA GLU A 13 28.03 2.01 3.71
C GLU A 13 27.78 0.75 2.87
N PHE A 14 27.29 0.94 1.65
CA PHE A 14 27.50 -0.02 0.57
C PHE A 14 28.90 0.21 0.02
N THR A 15 29.87 -0.60 0.43
CA THR A 15 31.23 -0.54 -0.13
C THR A 15 31.20 -0.82 -1.63
N SER A 16 31.48 0.24 -2.40
CA SER A 16 31.96 0.35 -3.78
C SER A 16 31.64 -0.79 -4.76
N SER A 17 30.93 -0.46 -5.85
CA SER A 17 30.61 -1.27 -7.05
C SER A 17 29.34 -2.15 -7.03
N ASN A 18 28.32 -1.77 -6.25
CA ASN A 18 27.02 -2.46 -6.25
C ASN A 18 25.92 -1.49 -6.68
N TYR A 19 25.36 -1.73 -7.86
CA TYR A 19 24.15 -1.04 -8.32
C TYR A 19 22.95 -1.53 -7.51
N VAL A 20 22.10 -0.57 -7.14
CA VAL A 20 20.89 -0.82 -6.35
C VAL A 20 19.72 -0.16 -7.06
N MET A 21 18.66 -0.92 -7.29
CA MET A 21 17.41 -0.42 -7.83
C MET A 21 16.45 -0.14 -6.70
N ARG A 22 15.95 1.09 -6.63
CA ARG A 22 14.96 1.51 -5.62
C ARG A 22 13.63 1.83 -6.29
N SER A 23 12.51 1.52 -5.63
CA SER A 23 11.20 1.94 -6.12
C SER A 23 11.10 3.46 -6.13
N VAL A 24 10.47 4.01 -7.16
CA VAL A 24 10.24 5.46 -7.28
C VAL A 24 9.18 5.92 -6.27
N LYS A 25 8.10 5.14 -6.18
CA LYS A 25 7.01 5.38 -5.25
C LYS A 25 7.21 4.55 -3.98
N LYS A 26 6.73 5.10 -2.88
CA LYS A 26 6.55 4.35 -1.63
C LYS A 26 5.49 3.27 -1.86
N LEU A 27 5.73 2.09 -1.31
CA LEU A 27 4.74 1.05 -1.21
C LEU A 27 3.60 1.55 -0.29
N PRO A 28 2.36 1.13 -0.57
CA PRO A 28 1.26 1.38 0.36
C PRO A 28 1.61 0.75 1.72
N PRO A 29 1.04 1.27 2.83
CA PRO A 29 1.33 0.71 4.15
C PRO A 29 0.99 -0.77 4.17
N LEU A 30 2.03 -1.57 4.37
CA LEU A 30 1.92 -3.02 4.39
C LEU A 30 1.40 -3.45 5.76
N VAL A 31 0.62 -4.52 5.79
CA VAL A 31 0.28 -5.17 7.05
C VAL A 31 1.55 -5.81 7.58
N ASN A 32 2.04 -5.38 8.73
CA ASN A 32 3.22 -5.98 9.35
C ASN A 32 2.79 -7.02 10.36
N SER A 33 3.31 -8.24 10.24
CA SER A 33 3.15 -9.28 11.25
C SER A 33 4.47 -9.49 12.00
N ARG A 34 4.46 -10.29 13.08
CA ARG A 34 5.71 -10.73 13.74
C ARG A 34 6.68 -11.44 12.79
N PHE A 35 6.19 -11.95 11.66
CA PHE A 35 6.98 -12.68 10.66
C PHE A 35 7.55 -11.76 9.55
N GLY A 36 7.25 -10.46 9.59
CA GLY A 36 7.75 -9.48 8.63
C GLY A 36 6.65 -8.76 7.87
N GLU A 37 7.08 -8.05 6.84
CA GLU A 37 6.24 -7.27 5.93
C GLU A 37 5.40 -8.21 5.05
N SER A 38 4.10 -7.94 4.93
CA SER A 38 3.19 -8.83 4.20
C SER A 38 3.26 -8.61 2.67
N ILE A 39 4.36 -9.04 2.07
CA ILE A 39 4.49 -9.18 0.62
C ILE A 39 4.52 -10.68 0.30
N LYS A 40 3.53 -11.15 -0.47
CA LYS A 40 3.42 -12.57 -0.81
C LYS A 40 4.45 -12.97 -1.85
N GLU A 41 4.64 -12.14 -2.86
CA GLU A 41 5.51 -12.45 -3.99
C GLU A 41 6.10 -11.17 -4.60
N VAL A 42 7.38 -11.26 -4.98
CA VAL A 42 8.08 -10.25 -5.77
C VAL A 42 8.75 -10.95 -6.94
N THR A 43 8.29 -10.67 -8.16
CA THR A 43 8.80 -11.31 -9.38
C THR A 43 9.13 -10.28 -10.45
N ASN A 44 9.94 -10.66 -11.42
CA ASN A 44 9.99 -9.92 -12.69
C ASN A 44 8.64 -9.97 -13.41
N ILE A 45 8.40 -9.06 -14.36
CA ILE A 45 7.16 -9.04 -15.16
C ILE A 45 6.89 -10.42 -15.79
N ASP A 46 7.95 -11.08 -16.25
CA ASP A 46 7.88 -12.38 -16.93
C ASP A 46 7.75 -13.58 -15.98
N GLY A 47 7.84 -13.35 -14.65
CA GLY A 47 7.76 -14.42 -13.65
C GLY A 47 8.98 -15.36 -13.60
N THR A 48 10.03 -15.09 -14.38
CA THR A 48 11.22 -15.95 -14.49
C THR A 48 12.16 -15.87 -13.28
N VAL A 49 12.14 -14.74 -12.59
CA VAL A 49 12.99 -14.46 -11.42
C VAL A 49 12.10 -14.11 -10.25
N GLU A 50 12.24 -14.89 -9.18
CA GLU A 50 11.61 -14.65 -7.89
C GLU A 50 12.62 -14.01 -6.93
N TYR A 51 12.24 -12.89 -6.31
CA TYR A 51 13.04 -12.20 -5.32
C TYR A 51 12.59 -12.62 -3.92
N ARG A 52 13.56 -13.01 -3.08
CA ARG A 52 13.28 -13.44 -1.70
C ARG A 52 13.55 -12.33 -0.68
N PRO A 53 12.71 -12.19 0.36
CA PRO A 53 12.93 -11.20 1.39
C PRO A 53 14.23 -11.49 2.17
N ILE A 54 14.95 -10.43 2.52
CA ILE A 54 16.11 -10.48 3.41
C ILE A 54 16.13 -9.23 4.30
N THR A 55 16.66 -9.34 5.51
CA THR A 55 16.93 -8.14 6.33
C THR A 55 18.24 -7.50 5.92
N GLN A 56 18.35 -6.17 6.02
CA GLN A 56 19.58 -5.44 5.68
C GLN A 56 20.82 -6.00 6.41
N SER A 57 20.69 -6.27 7.71
CA SER A 57 21.77 -6.85 8.52
C SER A 57 22.21 -8.24 8.03
N LYS A 58 21.26 -9.07 7.60
CA LYS A 58 21.55 -10.41 7.06
C LYS A 58 22.18 -10.31 5.67
N TYR A 59 21.73 -9.37 4.85
CA TYR A 59 22.31 -9.08 3.54
C TYR A 59 23.78 -8.61 3.67
N ARG A 60 24.07 -7.66 4.57
CA ARG A 60 25.45 -7.22 4.88
C ARG A 60 26.36 -8.35 5.36
N ARG A 61 25.82 -9.25 6.19
CA ARG A 61 26.56 -10.42 6.68
C ARG A 61 26.86 -11.41 5.56
N ASN A 62 25.91 -11.62 4.66
CA ASN A 62 26.04 -12.55 3.54
C ASN A 62 27.00 -12.06 2.45
N LEU A 63 27.11 -10.74 2.25
CA LEU A 63 28.09 -10.15 1.32
C LEU A 63 29.55 -10.54 1.64
N LYS A 64 29.86 -10.77 2.93
CA LYS A 64 31.19 -11.13 3.42
C LYS A 64 31.46 -12.64 3.42
N ARG A 65 30.49 -13.47 3.01
CA ARG A 65 30.61 -14.94 3.05
C ARG A 65 31.01 -15.49 1.69
N GLU A 66 31.94 -16.44 1.69
CA GLU A 66 32.25 -17.27 0.54
C GLU A 66 31.13 -18.29 0.34
N GLY A 67 30.43 -18.21 -0.80
CA GLY A 67 29.15 -18.90 -1.01
C GLY A 67 28.00 -17.90 -1.14
N LYS A 68 28.03 -17.10 -2.21
CA LYS A 68 26.94 -16.18 -2.54
C LYS A 68 25.69 -17.01 -2.81
N ASP A 69 24.63 -16.76 -2.05
CA ASP A 69 23.32 -17.34 -2.30
C ASP A 69 22.85 -16.85 -3.69
N PRO A 70 22.56 -17.74 -4.64
CA PRO A 70 22.19 -17.35 -6.01
C PRO A 70 20.82 -16.67 -6.07
N ASN A 71 20.03 -16.75 -4.99
CA ASN A 71 18.70 -16.17 -4.98
C ASN A 71 18.77 -14.65 -4.96
N GLN A 72 18.11 -14.04 -5.95
CA GLN A 72 17.88 -12.61 -5.98
C GLN A 72 17.10 -12.19 -4.74
N ARG A 73 17.52 -11.09 -4.10
CA ARG A 73 16.98 -10.67 -2.80
C ARG A 73 16.30 -9.32 -2.90
N TYR A 74 15.39 -9.04 -1.98
CA TYR A 74 14.84 -7.71 -1.78
C TYR A 74 14.74 -7.37 -0.30
N PHE A 75 14.73 -6.08 0.01
CA PHE A 75 14.42 -5.55 1.33
C PHE A 75 13.68 -4.21 1.19
N ILE A 76 13.01 -3.78 2.25
CA ILE A 76 12.28 -2.50 2.27
C ILE A 76 13.05 -1.50 3.15
N ILE A 77 13.19 -0.26 2.66
CA ILE A 77 13.76 0.87 3.41
C ILE A 77 12.81 2.04 3.30
N ASP A 78 12.33 2.55 4.44
CA ASP A 78 11.44 3.72 4.51
C ASP A 78 10.24 3.63 3.56
N GLY A 79 9.66 2.43 3.48
CA GLY A 79 8.53 2.11 2.60
C GLY A 79 8.88 1.96 1.12
N HIS A 80 10.16 1.93 0.73
CA HIS A 80 10.58 1.70 -0.65
C HIS A 80 11.12 0.30 -0.83
N LEU A 81 10.77 -0.34 -1.94
CA LEU A 81 11.36 -1.61 -2.33
C LEU A 81 12.78 -1.36 -2.84
N VAL A 82 13.73 -2.14 -2.34
CA VAL A 82 15.13 -2.08 -2.75
C VAL A 82 15.60 -3.45 -3.23
N LEU A 83 16.12 -3.48 -4.45
CA LEU A 83 16.73 -4.65 -5.08
C LEU A 83 18.24 -4.43 -5.25
N PRO A 84 19.08 -5.13 -4.48
CA PRO A 84 20.52 -5.08 -4.66
C PRO A 84 20.98 -5.93 -5.86
N HIS A 85 22.00 -5.44 -6.59
CA HIS A 85 22.66 -6.14 -7.71
C HIS A 85 21.72 -6.60 -8.82
N THR A 86 20.64 -5.87 -9.08
CA THR A 86 19.74 -6.14 -10.20
C THR A 86 19.62 -4.89 -11.07
N THR A 87 19.42 -5.08 -12.36
CA THR A 87 19.12 -3.99 -13.31
C THR A 87 17.63 -3.96 -13.69
N THR A 88 16.80 -4.72 -12.96
CA THR A 88 15.37 -4.82 -13.23
C THR A 88 14.69 -3.48 -12.96
N GLU A 89 14.13 -2.89 -14.01
CA GLU A 89 13.42 -1.60 -13.91
C GLU A 89 11.99 -1.75 -13.41
N THR A 90 11.35 -2.89 -13.68
CA THR A 90 9.94 -3.14 -13.34
C THR A 90 9.76 -4.53 -12.75
N VAL A 91 9.06 -4.58 -11.62
CA VAL A 91 8.74 -5.82 -10.90
C VAL A 91 7.24 -5.93 -10.67
N ARG A 92 6.75 -7.16 -10.67
CA ARG A 92 5.42 -7.53 -10.22
C ARG A 92 5.47 -7.76 -8.71
N LEU A 93 4.58 -7.09 -8.00
CA LEU A 93 4.46 -7.15 -6.54
C LEU A 93 3.05 -7.62 -6.18
N LEU A 94 2.96 -8.57 -5.24
CA LEU A 94 1.70 -8.97 -4.64
C LEU A 94 1.67 -8.60 -3.14
N PRO A 95 1.41 -7.32 -2.80
CA PRO A 95 1.35 -6.86 -1.42
C PRO A 95 0.01 -7.21 -0.76
N LEU A 96 0.05 -7.49 0.54
CA LEU A 96 -1.14 -7.50 1.40
C LEU A 96 -1.20 -6.17 2.16
N THR A 97 -2.16 -5.34 1.78
CA THR A 97 -2.40 -4.03 2.40
C THR A 97 -3.88 -3.87 2.74
N LEU A 98 -4.16 -3.13 3.80
CA LEU A 98 -5.52 -2.71 4.16
C LEU A 98 -6.00 -1.54 3.31
N GLU A 99 -5.07 -0.80 2.70
CA GLU A 99 -5.36 0.40 1.91
C GLU A 99 -5.22 0.11 0.41
N THR A 100 -6.08 -0.77 -0.10
CA THR A 100 -6.08 -1.18 -1.51
C THR A 100 -6.28 -0.01 -2.48
N TYR A 101 -6.96 1.05 -2.03
CA TYR A 101 -7.22 2.27 -2.82
C TYR A 101 -5.98 3.15 -3.06
N LYS A 102 -4.91 3.00 -2.26
CA LYS A 102 -3.63 3.72 -2.48
C LYS A 102 -2.73 3.01 -3.49
N ILE A 103 -3.11 1.83 -3.95
CA ILE A 103 -2.44 1.15 -5.06
C ILE A 103 -2.88 1.89 -6.33
N GLU A 104 -2.11 2.90 -6.72
CA GLU A 104 -2.36 3.63 -7.97
C GLU A 104 -2.30 2.63 -9.14
N SER A 105 -3.43 2.46 -9.82
CA SER A 105 -3.44 1.90 -11.17
C SER A 105 -2.58 2.80 -12.06
N CYS A 106 -1.80 2.22 -12.97
CA CYS A 106 -1.06 2.97 -13.99
C CYS A 106 -1.98 3.69 -15.00
N ASP A 107 -3.31 3.62 -14.83
CA ASP A 107 -4.28 4.33 -15.65
C ASP A 107 -4.31 5.82 -15.27
N LYS A 108 -3.73 6.65 -16.14
CA LYS A 108 -3.38 8.06 -15.88
C LYS A 108 -4.54 9.06 -15.76
N ASP A 109 -5.83 8.66 -15.71
CA ASP A 109 -6.92 9.61 -16.00
C ASP A 109 -8.16 9.60 -15.10
N TYR A 110 -8.12 9.13 -13.85
CA TYR A 110 -9.34 9.19 -13.01
C TYR A 110 -9.06 9.69 -11.58
N CYS A 111 -9.15 11.01 -11.39
CA CYS A 111 -9.54 11.57 -10.10
C CYS A 111 -11.02 11.25 -9.86
N LYS A 112 -11.32 10.06 -9.34
CA LYS A 112 -12.66 9.73 -8.86
C LYS A 112 -12.93 10.48 -7.55
N SER A 113 -14.16 10.97 -7.37
CA SER A 113 -14.57 11.47 -6.06
C SER A 113 -14.48 10.33 -5.05
N TYR A 114 -14.22 10.65 -3.79
CA TYR A 114 -14.17 9.64 -2.73
C TYR A 114 -15.46 8.78 -2.67
N TRP A 115 -16.58 9.37 -3.07
CA TRP A 115 -17.89 8.72 -3.14
C TRP A 115 -18.07 7.74 -4.31
N ASP A 116 -17.20 7.79 -5.32
CA ASP A 116 -17.29 6.93 -6.51
C ASP A 116 -16.47 5.65 -6.36
N TYR A 117 -15.80 5.45 -5.22
CA TYR A 117 -15.07 4.22 -4.93
C TYR A 117 -16.03 3.13 -4.45
N GLU A 118 -15.94 1.96 -5.07
CA GLU A 118 -16.61 0.76 -4.58
C GLU A 118 -16.01 0.38 -3.22
N VAL A 119 -16.83 0.41 -2.18
CA VAL A 119 -16.43 -0.05 -0.85
C VAL A 119 -16.37 -1.58 -0.88
N PRO A 120 -15.20 -2.19 -0.62
CA PRO A 120 -15.10 -3.65 -0.58
C PRO A 120 -15.82 -4.18 0.65
N ASN A 121 -17.09 -4.54 0.51
CA ASN A 121 -17.91 -5.15 1.55
C ASN A 121 -18.62 -6.41 1.04
N SER A 122 -19.06 -7.26 1.98
CA SER A 122 -19.92 -8.38 1.64
C SER A 122 -21.30 -7.88 1.30
N SER A 123 -21.92 -8.41 0.24
CA SER A 123 -23.29 -8.05 -0.18
C SER A 123 -24.31 -8.08 0.97
N LYS A 124 -24.16 -9.04 1.90
CA LYS A 124 -25.02 -9.15 3.09
C LYS A 124 -24.98 -7.92 4.00
N LEU A 125 -23.80 -7.31 4.14
CA LEU A 125 -23.64 -6.10 4.96
C LEU A 125 -24.14 -4.87 4.21
N THR A 126 -23.99 -4.84 2.89
CA THR A 126 -24.51 -3.78 2.03
C THR A 126 -26.03 -3.71 2.11
N ASP A 127 -26.71 -4.85 2.03
CA ASP A 127 -28.18 -4.92 2.10
C ASP A 127 -28.71 -4.37 3.43
N ILE A 128 -28.05 -4.71 4.55
CA ILE A 128 -28.40 -4.20 5.88
C ILE A 128 -28.20 -2.68 5.95
N ALA A 129 -27.06 -2.19 5.46
CA ALA A 129 -26.77 -0.76 5.46
C ALA A 129 -27.77 0.03 4.59
N VAL A 130 -28.14 -0.49 3.42
CA VAL A 130 -29.16 0.11 2.54
C VAL A 130 -30.53 0.14 3.22
N GLN A 131 -30.92 -0.95 3.89
CA GLN A 131 -32.20 -1.00 4.59
C GLN A 131 -32.26 0.00 5.75
N GLN A 132 -31.20 0.10 6.54
CA GLN A 132 -31.14 1.05 7.67
C GLN A 132 -31.13 2.50 7.20
N THR A 133 -30.36 2.83 6.16
CA THR A 133 -30.32 4.19 5.59
C THR A 133 -31.67 4.59 4.99
N LEU A 134 -32.36 3.69 4.30
CA LEU A 134 -33.73 3.94 3.81
C LEU A 134 -34.72 4.18 4.95
N GLN A 135 -34.58 3.44 6.06
CA GLN A 135 -35.42 3.62 7.24
C GLN A 135 -35.19 4.98 7.90
N GLU A 136 -33.94 5.38 8.11
CA GLU A 136 -33.59 6.70 8.67
C GLU A 136 -34.06 7.85 7.77
N LEU A 137 -33.85 7.75 6.45
CA LEU A 137 -34.34 8.73 5.48
C LEU A 137 -35.87 8.80 5.45
N GLY A 138 -36.54 7.66 5.61
CA GLY A 138 -37.99 7.57 5.73
C GLY A 138 -38.51 8.33 6.95
N PHE A 139 -37.87 8.14 8.11
CA PHE A 139 -38.22 8.88 9.32
C PHE A 139 -37.93 10.38 9.20
N HIS A 140 -36.77 10.76 8.65
CA HIS A 140 -36.43 12.16 8.46
C HIS A 140 -37.39 12.91 7.53
N LYS A 141 -37.90 12.25 6.47
CA LYS A 141 -38.91 12.86 5.57
C LYS A 141 -40.30 12.97 6.19
N GLN A 142 -40.61 12.20 7.22
CA GLN A 142 -41.90 12.27 7.92
C GLN A 142 -41.95 13.41 8.94
N VAL A 143 -40.79 13.91 9.39
CA VAL A 143 -40.74 15.11 10.21
C VAL A 143 -41.08 16.29 9.32
N VAL A 144 -42.28 16.82 9.48
CA VAL A 144 -42.67 18.10 8.86
C VAL A 144 -41.74 19.17 9.41
N GLU A 145 -41.06 19.91 8.54
CA GLU A 145 -40.28 21.08 8.95
C GLU A 145 -41.23 22.10 9.59
N ASP A 146 -40.90 22.57 10.79
CA ASP A 146 -41.69 23.60 11.47
C ASP A 146 -41.55 24.91 10.70
N GLU A 147 -42.58 25.26 9.92
CA GLU A 147 -42.60 26.51 9.15
C GLU A 147 -42.60 27.76 10.04
N LYS A 148 -42.87 27.66 11.35
CA LYS A 148 -42.97 28.80 12.28
C LYS A 148 -42.37 28.49 13.67
N PRO A 149 -41.03 28.45 13.80
CA PRO A 149 -40.34 28.02 15.02
C PRO A 149 -40.55 28.91 16.27
N ASN A 150 -41.13 30.11 16.12
CA ASN A 150 -41.23 31.13 17.18
C ASN A 150 -42.68 31.50 17.57
N LEU A 151 -43.59 30.53 17.66
CA LEU A 151 -44.97 30.74 18.17
C LEU A 151 -45.17 30.22 19.61
N ASN A 152 -44.10 30.09 20.39
CA ASN A 152 -44.18 29.66 21.77
C ASN A 152 -44.68 30.79 22.68
N SER A 153 -45.93 30.71 23.13
CA SER A 153 -46.53 31.65 24.09
C SER A 153 -46.09 31.45 25.55
N ASN A 154 -45.08 30.61 25.79
CA ASN A 154 -44.54 30.28 27.11
C ASN A 154 -43.06 30.68 27.29
N GLU A 155 -42.52 31.57 26.45
CA GLU A 155 -41.30 32.29 26.82
C GLU A 155 -41.64 33.31 27.91
N LYS A 156 -41.19 33.00 29.13
CA LYS A 156 -41.22 33.88 30.31
C LYS A 156 -39.81 34.01 30.86
#